data_AF-A0A1F8SQI1-F1
#
_entry.id   AF-A0A1F8SQI1-F1
#
_cell.length_a   1.000
_cell.length_b   1.000
_cell.length_c   1.000
_cell.angle_alpha   90.00
_cell.angle_beta   90.00
_cell.angle_gamma   90.00
#
_symmetry.space_group_name_H-M   'P 1'
#
loop_
_entity.id
_entity.type
_entity.pdbx_description
1 polymer ?
#
loop_
_entity_poly.entity_id
_entity_poly.type
_entity_poly.pdbx_seq_one_letter_code
_entity_poly.pdbx_strand_id
1 'polypeptide(L)'
;MAGYEHALFLLLLLAFLLRDQENRHKSSLYFVVGGLLLVLLPPVISIKVPWSLILALVLPWILWQSALNWLNIKWKFPGREISLWIITAICLGLITVFIGDLPLLRGTFFGIVAASMFWQMSSRGEISNPLEVIGPLTLVFLLVETSIPLGEPRLYFGSLFSGAGVGIVLAVISIALIKKVPPKYEGWILLGQVYLAYWIALTLKTSPIAALLISVIVFVEFHYTQPEGNEAPITPARLDKRLPFFILLVLFIFTAWQIHQPVSLIQWFEVFLGLCIGLLVAIIGQRIGVPRFEHLSSNWRSALKLGIFLFGILLLWPRGSELGLLLIWVALGLAVFLPVLSAILLAALRDLSTQRNEKYMDDF
;
A
#
# COMPACT_ATOMS: atom_id res chain seq x y z
N MET A 1 2.26 1.15 -26.27
CA MET A 1 1.48 0.52 -25.18
C MET A 1 2.04 1.01 -23.86
N ALA A 2 1.20 1.43 -22.93
CA ALA A 2 1.66 1.74 -21.58
C ALA A 2 2.23 0.46 -20.95
N GLY A 3 3.40 0.57 -20.31
CA GLY A 3 4.01 -0.56 -19.62
C GLY A 3 3.16 -1.00 -18.42
N TYR A 4 3.31 -2.25 -17.99
CA TYR A 4 2.64 -2.79 -16.80
C TYR A 4 2.85 -1.91 -15.56
N GLU A 5 4.02 -1.28 -15.45
CA GLU A 5 4.36 -0.30 -14.40
C GLU A 5 3.34 0.84 -14.29
N HIS A 6 2.81 1.32 -15.42
CA HIS A 6 1.85 2.42 -15.43
C HIS A 6 0.53 1.97 -14.79
N ALA A 7 0.08 0.77 -15.16
CA ALA A 7 -1.15 0.18 -14.66
C ALA A 7 -1.05 -0.08 -13.15
N LEU A 8 0.04 -0.73 -12.70
CA LEU A 8 0.26 -1.00 -11.28
C LEU A 8 0.37 0.29 -10.46
N PHE A 9 1.05 1.31 -10.99
CA PHE A 9 1.15 2.62 -10.34
C PHE A 9 -0.21 3.30 -10.24
N LEU A 10 -1.02 3.25 -11.30
CA LEU A 10 -2.35 3.85 -11.31
C LEU A 10 -3.30 3.16 -10.32
N LEU A 11 -3.19 1.84 -10.19
CA LEU A 11 -3.94 1.06 -9.19
C LEU A 11 -3.53 1.41 -7.77
N LEU A 12 -2.22 1.57 -7.52
CA LEU A 12 -1.70 2.00 -6.23
C LEU A 12 -2.21 3.41 -5.87
N LEU A 13 -2.17 4.34 -6.83
CA LEU A 13 -2.72 5.69 -6.67
C LEU A 13 -4.22 5.67 -6.40
N LEU A 14 -4.98 4.88 -7.17
CA LEU A 14 -6.42 4.76 -7.01
C LEU A 14 -6.77 4.28 -5.60
N ALA A 15 -6.11 3.23 -5.11
CA ALA A 15 -6.31 2.75 -3.75
C ALA A 15 -5.98 3.82 -2.71
N PHE A 16 -4.84 4.50 -2.85
CA PHE A 16 -4.43 5.54 -1.90
C PHE A 16 -5.43 6.71 -1.88
N LEU A 17 -5.85 7.19 -3.06
CA LEU A 17 -6.80 8.30 -3.19
C LEU A 17 -8.18 7.94 -2.65
N LEU A 18 -8.64 6.70 -2.82
CA LEU A 18 -9.93 6.24 -2.32
C LEU A 18 -9.92 5.96 -0.82
N ARG A 19 -8.80 5.48 -0.26
CA ARG A 19 -8.68 5.13 1.17
C ARG A 19 -9.09 6.29 2.08
N ASP A 20 -8.53 7.47 1.85
CA ASP A 20 -8.60 8.63 2.74
C ASP A 20 -9.79 9.59 2.46
N GLN A 21 -10.84 9.16 1.76
CA GLN A 21 -11.95 10.01 1.29
C GLN A 21 -12.91 10.53 2.37
N GLU A 22 -13.02 9.89 3.54
CA GLU A 22 -14.05 10.25 4.54
C GLU A 22 -13.88 11.66 5.11
N ASN A 23 -12.64 12.15 5.21
CA ASN A 23 -12.33 13.50 5.69
C ASN A 23 -12.13 14.51 4.54
N ARG A 24 -12.62 14.21 3.33
CA ARG A 24 -12.35 15.01 2.12
C ARG A 24 -13.61 15.70 1.58
N HIS A 25 -13.35 16.73 0.77
CA HIS A 25 -14.41 17.45 0.09
C HIS A 25 -15.16 16.53 -0.88
N LYS A 26 -16.49 16.62 -0.92
CA LYS A 26 -17.35 15.71 -1.71
C LYS A 26 -16.96 15.63 -3.19
N SER A 27 -16.35 16.69 -3.73
CA SER A 27 -15.91 16.76 -5.12
C SER A 27 -14.71 15.87 -5.46
N SER A 28 -13.88 15.48 -4.48
CA SER A 28 -12.69 14.66 -4.76
C SER A 28 -13.03 13.32 -5.37
N LEU A 29 -14.15 12.71 -4.96
CA LEU A 29 -14.60 11.44 -5.51
C LEU A 29 -15.01 11.58 -6.98
N TYR A 30 -15.66 12.68 -7.37
CA TYR A 30 -15.99 12.93 -8.78
C TYR A 30 -14.75 13.12 -9.65
N PHE A 31 -13.69 13.76 -9.12
CA PHE A 31 -12.41 13.85 -9.83
C PHE A 31 -11.73 12.49 -10.00
N VAL A 32 -11.82 11.61 -9.00
CA VAL A 32 -11.31 10.24 -9.12
C VAL A 32 -12.10 9.46 -10.17
N VAL A 33 -13.44 9.56 -10.19
CA VAL A 33 -14.28 8.96 -11.24
C VAL A 33 -13.90 9.50 -12.61
N GLY A 34 -13.81 10.83 -12.75
CA GLY A 34 -13.42 11.47 -13.99
C GLY A 34 -12.05 11.00 -14.47
N GLY A 35 -11.05 10.98 -13.58
CA GLY A 35 -9.72 10.44 -13.88
C GLY A 35 -9.76 8.99 -14.36
N LEU A 36 -10.55 8.14 -13.71
CA LEU A 36 -10.68 6.73 -14.11
C LEU A 36 -11.36 6.57 -15.48
N LEU A 37 -12.38 7.38 -15.78
CA LEU A 37 -13.04 7.38 -17.08
C LEU A 37 -12.15 7.93 -18.21
N LEU A 38 -11.20 8.83 -17.89
CA LEU A 38 -10.24 9.31 -18.89
C LEU A 38 -9.37 8.19 -19.47
N VAL A 39 -9.21 7.06 -18.78
CA VAL A 39 -8.50 5.88 -19.30
C VAL A 39 -9.17 5.33 -20.56
N LEU A 40 -10.48 5.53 -20.71
CA LEU A 40 -11.24 5.07 -21.87
C LEU A 40 -11.01 5.95 -23.11
N LEU A 41 -10.45 7.15 -22.92
CA LEU A 41 -10.23 8.12 -23.99
C LEU A 41 -8.77 8.10 -24.45
N PRO A 42 -8.50 8.11 -25.77
CA PRO A 42 -7.14 8.18 -26.27
C PRO A 42 -6.49 9.53 -25.93
N PRO A 43 -5.20 9.56 -25.56
CA PRO A 43 -4.51 10.82 -25.33
C PRO A 43 -4.37 11.59 -26.63
N VAL A 44 -4.69 12.89 -26.60
CA VAL A 44 -4.46 13.79 -27.73
C VAL A 44 -2.95 13.93 -27.99
N ILE A 45 -2.14 13.92 -26.92
CA ILE A 45 -0.69 14.05 -26.99
C ILE A 45 -0.08 13.00 -26.05
N SER A 46 0.78 12.13 -26.58
CA SER A 46 1.56 11.19 -25.77
C SER A 46 2.83 11.87 -25.28
N ILE A 47 2.98 11.94 -23.96
CA ILE A 47 4.13 12.56 -23.30
C ILE A 47 5.01 11.45 -22.73
N LYS A 48 6.32 11.50 -22.97
CA LYS A 48 7.28 10.59 -22.31
C LYS A 48 7.37 10.96 -20.84
N VAL A 49 6.77 10.14 -19.99
CA VAL A 49 6.73 10.35 -18.54
C VAL A 49 8.02 9.81 -17.90
N PRO A 50 8.75 10.59 -17.09
CA PRO A 50 9.96 10.13 -16.40
C PRO A 50 9.59 9.26 -15.18
N TRP A 51 9.24 8.01 -15.42
CA TRP A 51 8.69 7.09 -14.41
C TRP A 51 9.57 6.89 -13.19
N SER A 52 10.87 6.72 -13.38
CA SER A 52 11.82 6.55 -12.28
C SER A 52 11.76 7.74 -11.30
N LEU A 53 11.64 8.96 -11.81
CA LEU A 53 11.52 10.17 -11.01
C LEU A 53 10.17 10.26 -10.31
N ILE A 54 9.07 9.93 -11.00
CA ILE A 54 7.73 9.95 -10.38
C ILE A 54 7.63 8.92 -9.26
N LEU A 55 8.09 7.68 -9.50
CA LEU A 55 8.08 6.63 -8.49
C LEU A 55 8.98 7.01 -7.30
N ALA A 56 10.18 7.54 -7.55
CA ALA A 56 11.08 7.99 -6.49
C ALA A 56 10.54 9.17 -5.67
N LEU A 57 9.63 9.98 -6.23
CA LEU A 57 8.98 11.07 -5.50
C LEU A 57 7.72 10.60 -4.76
N VAL A 58 6.92 9.71 -5.35
CA VAL A 58 5.58 9.38 -4.86
C VAL A 58 5.57 8.18 -3.94
N LEU A 59 6.34 7.13 -4.25
CA LEU A 59 6.34 5.91 -3.46
C LEU A 59 6.80 6.15 -2.02
N PRO A 60 7.87 6.94 -1.76
CA PRO A 60 8.28 7.13 -0.38
C PRO A 60 7.19 7.74 0.50
N TRP A 61 6.44 8.67 -0.07
CA TRP A 61 5.29 9.28 0.58
C TRP A 61 4.16 8.29 0.87
N ILE A 62 3.75 7.51 -0.15
CA ILE A 62 2.67 6.52 -0.02
C ILE A 62 3.04 5.47 1.03
N LEU A 63 4.28 4.98 0.98
CA LEU A 63 4.79 3.97 1.89
C LEU A 63 4.93 4.52 3.31
N TRP A 64 5.40 5.75 3.49
CA TRP A 64 5.44 6.41 4.80
C TRP A 64 4.06 6.40 5.48
N GLN A 65 3.04 6.90 4.79
CA GLN A 65 1.67 6.95 5.30
C GLN A 65 1.10 5.56 5.56
N SER A 66 1.47 4.59 4.72
CA SER A 66 1.00 3.21 4.87
C SER A 66 1.67 2.50 6.04
N ALA A 67 2.99 2.66 6.20
CA ALA A 67 3.79 2.06 7.26
C ALA A 67 3.31 2.51 8.66
N LEU A 68 2.98 3.79 8.85
CA LEU A 68 2.37 4.27 10.09
C LEU A 68 1.06 3.54 10.45
N ASN A 69 0.28 3.16 9.44
CA ASN A 69 -0.94 2.39 9.68
C ASN A 69 -0.63 0.90 9.93
N TRP A 70 0.46 0.38 9.37
CA TRP A 70 0.88 -1.01 9.57
C TRP A 70 1.38 -1.28 10.98
N LEU A 71 2.04 -0.30 11.59
CA LEU A 71 2.46 -0.37 12.99
C LEU A 71 1.27 -0.52 13.96
N ASN A 72 0.09 -0.08 13.55
CA ASN A 72 -1.15 -0.16 14.32
C ASN A 72 -2.02 -1.38 13.96
N ILE A 73 -1.45 -2.39 13.31
CA ILE A 73 -2.18 -3.60 12.94
C ILE A 73 -2.54 -4.44 14.16
N LYS A 74 -3.82 -4.83 14.27
CA LYS A 74 -4.24 -5.85 15.23
C LYS A 74 -4.08 -7.24 14.61
N TRP A 75 -3.22 -8.05 15.21
CA TRP A 75 -2.97 -9.44 14.80
C TRP A 75 -4.10 -10.41 15.13
N LYS A 76 -4.98 -10.03 16.08
CA LYS A 76 -6.20 -10.78 16.39
C LYS A 76 -7.36 -10.23 15.58
N PHE A 77 -7.81 -10.98 14.56
CA PHE A 77 -8.96 -10.63 13.74
C PHE A 77 -9.84 -11.88 13.49
N PRO A 78 -11.15 -11.70 13.27
CA PRO A 78 -12.09 -12.82 13.29
C PRO A 78 -11.93 -13.73 12.07
N GLY A 79 -12.03 -15.04 12.26
CA GLY A 79 -11.95 -16.02 11.17
C GLY A 79 -12.97 -15.82 10.05
N ARG A 80 -14.12 -15.21 10.36
CA ARG A 80 -15.14 -14.81 9.36
C ARG A 80 -14.59 -13.82 8.33
N GLU A 81 -13.74 -12.87 8.75
CA GLU A 81 -13.10 -11.92 7.82
C GLU A 81 -12.12 -12.64 6.89
N ILE A 82 -11.33 -13.59 7.41
CA ILE A 82 -10.41 -14.39 6.61
C ILE A 82 -11.18 -15.18 5.55
N SER A 83 -12.21 -15.92 5.96
CA SER A 83 -12.99 -16.74 5.04
C SER A 83 -13.63 -15.90 3.94
N LEU A 84 -14.22 -14.74 4.29
CA LEU A 84 -14.82 -13.86 3.30
C LEU A 84 -13.77 -13.25 2.36
N TRP A 85 -12.58 -12.91 2.86
CA TRP A 85 -11.48 -12.43 2.04
C TRP A 85 -10.98 -13.50 1.07
N ILE A 86 -10.81 -14.75 1.52
CA ILE A 86 -10.43 -15.89 0.68
C ILE A 86 -11.49 -16.11 -0.42
N ILE A 87 -12.77 -16.12 -0.06
CA ILE A 87 -13.87 -16.26 -1.03
C ILE A 87 -13.81 -15.13 -2.06
N THR A 88 -13.58 -13.90 -1.62
CA THR A 88 -13.43 -12.74 -2.52
C THR A 88 -12.26 -12.92 -3.48
N ALA A 89 -11.10 -13.34 -2.98
CA ALA A 89 -9.91 -13.58 -3.79
C ALA A 89 -10.14 -14.69 -4.82
N ILE A 90 -10.77 -15.80 -4.42
CA ILE A 90 -11.10 -16.92 -5.30
C ILE A 90 -12.09 -16.44 -6.37
N CYS A 91 -13.20 -15.81 -5.99
CA CYS A 91 -14.22 -15.37 -6.94
C CYS A 91 -13.66 -14.38 -7.97
N LEU A 92 -12.94 -13.34 -7.53
CA LEU A 92 -12.33 -12.36 -8.44
C LEU A 92 -11.24 -13.01 -9.32
N GLY A 93 -10.44 -13.92 -8.76
CA GLY A 93 -9.46 -14.67 -9.52
C GLY A 93 -10.10 -15.53 -10.62
N LEU A 94 -11.11 -16.32 -10.27
CA LEU A 94 -11.81 -17.20 -11.21
C LEU A 94 -12.51 -16.43 -12.34
N ILE A 95 -13.07 -15.24 -12.06
CA ILE A 95 -13.59 -14.35 -13.11
C ILE A 95 -12.50 -14.08 -14.15
N THR A 96 -11.33 -13.63 -13.70
CA THR A 96 -10.26 -13.28 -14.63
C THR A 96 -9.62 -14.48 -15.34
N VAL A 97 -9.66 -15.67 -14.73
CA VAL A 97 -9.18 -16.91 -15.36
C VAL A 97 -10.16 -17.38 -16.45
N PHE A 98 -11.44 -17.52 -16.12
CA PHE A 98 -12.41 -18.13 -17.02
C PHE A 98 -12.96 -17.18 -18.07
N ILE A 99 -13.05 -15.88 -17.75
CA ILE A 99 -13.61 -14.88 -18.66
C ILE A 99 -12.48 -14.05 -19.28
N GLY A 100 -11.51 -13.64 -18.46
CA GLY A 100 -10.38 -12.83 -18.92
C GLY A 100 -9.22 -13.60 -19.54
N ASP A 101 -9.33 -14.92 -19.62
CA ASP A 101 -8.32 -15.83 -20.17
C ASP A 101 -6.92 -15.64 -19.55
N LEU A 102 -6.88 -15.21 -18.28
CA LEU A 102 -5.61 -15.13 -17.55
C LEU A 102 -5.16 -16.52 -17.12
N PRO A 103 -3.86 -16.83 -17.22
CA PRO A 103 -3.29 -18.05 -16.65
C PRO A 103 -3.66 -18.16 -15.16
N LEU A 104 -3.97 -19.38 -14.70
CA LEU A 104 -4.46 -19.65 -13.34
C LEU A 104 -3.65 -18.93 -12.25
N LEU A 105 -2.32 -19.02 -12.31
CA LEU A 105 -1.42 -18.38 -11.32
C LEU A 105 -1.54 -16.84 -11.32
N ARG A 106 -1.70 -16.22 -12.49
CA ARG A 106 -1.89 -14.77 -12.62
C ARG A 106 -3.28 -14.35 -12.13
N GLY A 107 -4.30 -15.16 -12.40
CA GLY A 107 -5.65 -14.93 -11.89
C GLY A 107 -5.73 -15.08 -10.37
N THR A 108 -5.07 -16.09 -9.79
CA THR A 108 -4.94 -16.23 -8.32
C THR A 108 -4.27 -15.02 -7.71
N PHE A 109 -3.17 -14.57 -8.31
CA PHE A 109 -2.45 -13.38 -7.86
C PHE A 109 -3.31 -12.12 -7.93
N PHE A 110 -3.99 -11.90 -9.06
CA PHE A 110 -4.97 -10.82 -9.20
C PHE A 110 -6.01 -10.87 -8.09
N GLY A 111 -6.61 -12.05 -7.86
CA GLY A 111 -7.62 -12.26 -6.83
C GLY A 111 -7.14 -11.84 -5.44
N ILE A 112 -5.93 -12.25 -5.06
CA ILE A 112 -5.32 -11.89 -3.76
C ILE A 112 -5.12 -10.38 -3.64
N VAL A 113 -4.50 -9.74 -4.65
CA VAL A 113 -4.24 -8.30 -4.65
C VAL A 113 -5.56 -7.52 -4.61
N ALA A 114 -6.53 -7.91 -5.44
CA ALA A 114 -7.82 -7.26 -5.52
C ALA A 114 -8.63 -7.40 -4.24
N ALA A 115 -8.66 -8.59 -3.63
CA ALA A 115 -9.33 -8.81 -2.35
C ALA A 115 -8.69 -7.99 -1.23
N SER A 116 -7.36 -7.93 -1.15
CA SER A 116 -6.64 -7.12 -0.16
C SER A 116 -6.94 -5.63 -0.29
N MET A 117 -6.88 -5.10 -1.51
CA MET A 117 -7.17 -3.69 -1.75
C MET A 117 -8.67 -3.38 -1.57
N PHE A 118 -9.56 -4.31 -1.90
CA PHE A 118 -10.99 -4.22 -1.58
C PHE A 118 -11.23 -4.13 -0.06
N TRP A 119 -10.52 -4.94 0.73
CA TRP A 119 -10.54 -4.88 2.20
C TRP A 119 -10.01 -3.56 2.74
N GLN A 120 -8.98 -2.99 2.11
CA GLN A 120 -8.45 -1.68 2.46
C GLN A 120 -9.48 -0.58 2.19
N MET A 121 -10.25 -0.70 1.10
CA MET A 121 -11.28 0.28 0.74
C MET A 121 -12.51 0.20 1.64
N SER A 122 -12.85 -0.98 2.18
CA SER A 122 -13.96 -1.14 3.13
C SER A 122 -13.63 -0.63 4.53
N SER A 123 -12.35 -0.41 4.86
CA SER A 123 -11.93 0.15 6.13
C SER A 123 -12.27 1.65 6.26
N ARG A 124 -12.78 2.05 7.44
CA ARG A 124 -12.96 3.46 7.86
C ARG A 124 -11.77 4.05 8.61
N GLY A 125 -10.64 3.36 8.63
CA GLY A 125 -9.41 3.85 9.26
C GLY A 125 -9.35 3.68 10.79
N GLU A 126 -10.28 2.94 11.39
CA GLU A 126 -10.31 2.68 12.83
C GLU A 126 -9.33 1.57 13.25
N ILE A 127 -9.15 0.52 12.44
CA ILE A 127 -8.24 -0.61 12.72
C ILE A 127 -7.67 -1.17 11.41
N SER A 128 -6.34 -1.23 11.29
CA SER A 128 -5.68 -1.88 10.14
C SER A 128 -5.55 -3.39 10.37
N ASN A 129 -5.89 -4.20 9.37
CA ASN A 129 -5.75 -5.66 9.36
C ASN A 129 -4.60 -6.07 8.39
N PRO A 130 -3.82 -7.14 8.67
CA PRO A 130 -2.80 -7.62 7.73
C PRO A 130 -3.32 -7.81 6.29
N LEU A 131 -4.57 -8.26 6.12
CA LEU A 131 -5.18 -8.53 4.82
C LEU A 131 -5.24 -7.30 3.91
N GLU A 132 -5.34 -6.08 4.49
CA GLU A 132 -5.40 -4.82 3.74
C GLU A 132 -4.05 -4.39 3.16
N VAL A 133 -2.96 -4.92 3.73
CA VAL A 133 -1.59 -4.48 3.45
C VAL A 133 -0.97 -5.27 2.32
N ILE A 134 -1.32 -6.56 2.23
CA ILE A 134 -0.71 -7.51 1.29
C ILE A 134 -0.79 -6.97 -0.14
N GLY A 135 -1.98 -6.60 -0.62
CA GLY A 135 -2.19 -6.11 -1.98
C GLY A 135 -1.36 -4.86 -2.33
N PRO A 136 -1.53 -3.72 -1.63
CA PRO A 136 -0.75 -2.51 -1.89
C PRO A 136 0.76 -2.73 -1.79
N LEU A 137 1.23 -3.47 -0.79
CA LEU A 137 2.65 -3.72 -0.60
C LEU A 137 3.23 -4.58 -1.74
N THR A 138 2.47 -5.59 -2.18
CA THR A 138 2.80 -6.41 -3.35
C THR A 138 2.94 -5.55 -4.61
N LEU A 139 2.03 -4.60 -4.84
CA LEU A 139 2.11 -3.69 -5.99
C LEU A 139 3.37 -2.82 -5.95
N VAL A 140 3.75 -2.32 -4.77
CA VAL A 140 4.98 -1.54 -4.60
C VAL A 140 6.20 -2.40 -4.89
N PHE A 141 6.25 -3.63 -4.38
CA PHE A 141 7.33 -4.57 -4.69
C PHE A 141 7.47 -4.84 -6.20
N LEU A 142 6.34 -5.05 -6.89
CA LEU A 142 6.32 -5.20 -8.34
C LEU A 142 6.67 -3.94 -9.13
N LEU A 143 6.61 -2.75 -8.53
CA LEU A 143 6.97 -1.50 -9.18
C LEU A 143 8.45 -1.15 -9.05
N VAL A 144 9.09 -1.51 -7.93
CA VAL A 144 10.45 -1.06 -7.62
C VAL A 144 11.49 -2.18 -7.72
N GLU A 145 11.15 -3.41 -7.29
CA GLU A 145 12.15 -4.48 -7.17
C GLU A 145 12.30 -5.32 -8.45
N THR A 146 11.74 -4.87 -9.57
CA THR A 146 11.85 -5.54 -10.87
C THR A 146 13.28 -5.56 -11.40
N SER A 147 14.12 -4.63 -10.94
CA SER A 147 15.53 -4.51 -11.35
C SER A 147 16.49 -5.42 -10.58
N ILE A 148 16.04 -6.09 -9.50
CA ILE A 148 16.91 -6.96 -8.71
C ILE A 148 16.93 -8.37 -9.32
N PRO A 149 18.12 -8.97 -9.55
CA PRO A 149 18.23 -10.28 -10.17
C PRO A 149 17.62 -11.37 -9.28
N LEU A 150 16.39 -11.78 -9.60
CA LEU A 150 15.70 -12.87 -8.91
C LEU A 150 16.33 -14.26 -9.15
N GLY A 151 17.14 -14.39 -10.20
CA GLY A 151 17.86 -15.62 -10.52
C GLY A 151 18.95 -15.98 -9.50
N GLU A 152 19.32 -15.04 -8.63
CA GLU A 152 20.34 -15.22 -7.62
C GLU A 152 19.79 -14.86 -6.22
N PRO A 153 19.16 -15.82 -5.52
CA PRO A 153 18.53 -15.57 -4.22
C PRO A 153 19.47 -14.92 -3.19
N ARG A 154 20.76 -15.26 -3.23
CA ARG A 154 21.79 -14.66 -2.35
C ARG A 154 21.93 -13.16 -2.56
N LEU A 155 21.98 -12.71 -3.81
CA LEU A 155 22.04 -11.27 -4.13
C LEU A 155 20.72 -10.59 -3.78
N TYR A 156 19.60 -11.26 -4.02
CA TYR A 156 18.28 -10.73 -3.68
C TYR A 156 18.14 -10.46 -2.17
N PHE A 157 18.36 -11.48 -1.34
CA PHE A 157 18.29 -11.32 0.12
C PHE A 157 19.38 -10.37 0.62
N GLY A 158 20.60 -10.44 0.07
CA GLY A 158 21.67 -9.48 0.36
C GLY A 158 21.21 -8.04 0.15
N SER A 159 20.55 -7.75 -0.98
CA SER A 159 20.03 -6.41 -1.28
C SER A 159 18.94 -5.95 -0.31
N LEU A 160 18.06 -6.86 0.15
CA LEU A 160 17.02 -6.56 1.14
C LEU A 160 17.62 -6.22 2.50
N PHE A 161 18.56 -7.03 2.98
CA PHE A 161 19.23 -6.81 4.27
C PHE A 161 20.12 -5.57 4.24
N SER A 162 20.86 -5.33 3.15
CA SER A 162 21.65 -4.10 2.99
C SER A 162 20.74 -2.86 2.93
N GLY A 163 19.60 -2.94 2.24
CA GLY A 163 18.58 -1.89 2.26
C GLY A 163 18.08 -1.62 3.68
N ALA A 164 17.65 -2.67 4.39
CA ALA A 164 17.22 -2.57 5.79
C ALA A 164 18.29 -1.91 6.69
N GLY A 165 19.57 -2.27 6.52
CA GLY A 165 20.69 -1.66 7.23
C GLY A 165 20.80 -0.14 7.00
N VAL A 166 20.68 0.30 5.75
CA VAL A 166 20.61 1.75 5.41
C VAL A 166 19.44 2.41 6.14
N GLY A 167 18.28 1.76 6.15
CA GLY A 167 17.09 2.24 6.85
C GLY A 167 17.31 2.44 8.36
N ILE A 168 17.92 1.47 9.03
CA ILE A 168 18.27 1.54 10.47
C ILE A 168 19.20 2.72 10.74
N VAL A 169 20.29 2.84 9.99
CA VAL A 169 21.29 3.90 10.20
C VAL A 169 20.65 5.29 10.06
N LEU A 170 19.83 5.49 9.03
CA LEU A 170 19.16 6.78 8.82
C LEU A 170 18.09 7.08 9.85
N ALA A 171 17.37 6.07 10.34
CA ALA A 171 16.44 6.26 11.45
C ALA A 171 17.17 6.72 12.72
N VAL A 172 18.29 6.09 13.08
CA VAL A 172 19.10 6.47 14.25
C VAL A 172 19.64 7.91 14.12
N ILE A 173 20.17 8.27 12.95
CA ILE A 173 20.64 9.63 12.68
C ILE A 173 19.49 10.64 12.84
N SER A 174 18.31 10.31 12.32
CA SER A 174 17.15 11.20 12.36
C SER A 174 16.60 11.39 13.78
N ILE A 175 16.60 10.33 14.60
CA ILE A 175 16.28 10.42 16.02
C ILE A 175 17.27 11.36 16.73
N ALA A 176 18.57 11.21 16.47
CA ALA A 176 19.59 12.08 17.06
C ALA A 176 19.46 13.55 16.61
N LEU A 177 19.01 13.79 15.38
CA LEU A 177 18.73 15.14 14.85
C LEU A 177 17.49 15.75 15.50
N ILE A 178 16.39 15.00 15.63
CA ILE A 178 15.14 15.51 16.19
C ILE A 178 15.31 15.98 17.63
N LYS A 179 16.13 15.29 18.44
CA LYS A 179 16.47 15.73 19.80
C LYS A 179 17.09 17.14 19.87
N LYS A 180 17.58 17.67 18.74
CA LYS A 180 18.23 18.99 18.66
C LYS A 180 17.37 20.05 17.98
N VAL A 181 16.20 19.69 17.44
CA VAL A 181 15.41 20.56 16.57
C VAL A 181 14.04 20.83 17.20
N PRO A 182 13.45 22.04 17.04
CA PRO A 182 12.11 22.31 17.55
C PRO A 182 11.04 21.37 16.97
N PRO A 183 9.99 21.04 17.74
CA PRO A 183 8.97 20.06 17.36
C PRO A 183 8.24 20.39 16.06
N LYS A 184 8.18 21.68 15.68
CA LYS A 184 7.61 22.14 14.41
C LYS A 184 8.26 21.49 13.16
N TYR A 185 9.52 21.06 13.25
CA TYR A 185 10.26 20.49 12.13
C TYR A 185 10.32 18.96 12.14
N GLU A 186 9.81 18.28 13.17
CA GLU A 186 9.85 16.82 13.30
C GLU A 186 9.26 16.12 12.08
N GLY A 187 8.07 16.55 11.63
CA GLY A 187 7.42 15.98 10.46
C GLY A 187 8.23 16.12 9.17
N TRP A 188 9.02 17.19 9.03
CA TRP A 188 9.90 17.38 7.87
C TRP A 188 11.16 16.53 7.94
N ILE A 189 11.75 16.36 9.13
CA ILE A 189 12.91 15.49 9.33
C ILE A 189 12.51 14.04 9.03
N LEU A 190 11.35 13.63 9.54
CA LEU A 190 10.84 12.29 9.36
C LEU A 190 10.37 12.01 7.91
N LEU A 191 9.93 13.03 7.17
CA LEU A 191 9.74 12.89 5.73
C LEU A 191 11.09 12.81 5.00
N GLY A 192 12.03 13.69 5.38
CA GLY A 192 13.38 13.75 4.81
C GLY A 192 14.14 12.43 4.95
N GLN A 193 14.11 11.80 6.13
CA GLN A 193 14.79 10.52 6.36
C GLN A 193 14.28 9.42 5.43
N VAL A 194 12.98 9.41 5.15
CA VAL A 194 12.31 8.39 4.33
C VAL A 194 12.74 8.52 2.87
N TYR A 195 12.75 9.76 2.37
CA TYR A 195 13.30 10.05 1.05
C TYR A 195 14.78 9.69 0.98
N LEU A 196 15.58 10.12 1.95
CA LEU A 196 17.02 9.81 1.97
C LEU A 196 17.27 8.30 2.00
N ALA A 197 16.51 7.53 2.79
CA ALA A 197 16.64 6.07 2.85
C ALA A 197 16.34 5.42 1.52
N TYR A 198 15.26 5.84 0.87
CA TYR A 198 14.90 5.36 -0.46
C TYR A 198 15.99 5.70 -1.50
N TRP A 199 16.41 6.97 -1.57
CA TRP A 199 17.37 7.43 -2.56
C TRP A 199 18.76 6.82 -2.37
N ILE A 200 19.26 6.75 -1.13
CA ILE A 200 20.56 6.13 -0.83
C ILE A 200 20.52 4.64 -1.21
N ALA A 201 19.50 3.90 -0.80
CA ALA A 201 19.37 2.49 -1.17
C ALA A 201 19.30 2.30 -2.69
N LEU A 202 18.52 3.14 -3.39
CA LEU A 202 18.46 3.13 -4.86
C LEU A 202 19.84 3.38 -5.49
N THR A 203 20.63 4.34 -4.99
CA THR A 203 21.98 4.61 -5.51
C THR A 203 22.97 3.47 -5.24
N LEU A 204 22.82 2.79 -4.09
CA LEU A 204 23.64 1.64 -3.72
C LEU A 204 23.20 0.34 -4.41
N LYS A 205 22.14 0.39 -5.25
CA LYS A 205 21.52 -0.78 -5.89
C LYS A 205 21.07 -1.83 -4.86
N THR A 206 20.66 -1.38 -3.68
CA THR A 206 20.02 -2.21 -2.65
C THR A 206 18.52 -1.97 -2.66
N SER A 207 17.73 -2.75 -1.89
CA SER A 207 16.26 -2.62 -1.89
C SER A 207 15.80 -1.28 -1.30
N PRO A 208 15.21 -0.38 -2.12
CA PRO A 208 14.74 0.92 -1.63
C PRO A 208 13.50 0.79 -0.74
N ILE A 209 12.67 -0.23 -1.02
CA ILE A 209 11.47 -0.50 -0.22
C ILE A 209 11.87 -0.97 1.19
N ALA A 210 12.80 -1.92 1.29
CA ALA A 210 13.25 -2.41 2.58
C ALA A 210 13.88 -1.30 3.43
N ALA A 211 14.75 -0.47 2.82
CA ALA A 211 15.38 0.67 3.49
C ALA A 211 14.34 1.64 4.04
N LEU A 212 13.36 2.00 3.23
CA LEU A 212 12.30 2.90 3.63
C LEU A 212 11.48 2.32 4.78
N LEU A 213 10.94 1.12 4.63
CA LEU A 213 10.02 0.54 5.60
C LEU A 213 10.68 0.34 6.95
N ILE A 214 11.90 -0.19 6.97
CA ILE A 214 12.66 -0.39 8.21
C ILE A 214 13.01 0.96 8.83
N SER A 215 13.35 1.98 8.04
CA SER A 215 13.56 3.33 8.57
C SER A 215 12.33 3.86 9.31
N VAL A 216 11.13 3.71 8.74
CA VAL A 216 9.88 4.11 9.40
C VAL A 216 9.64 3.34 10.69
N ILE A 217 9.76 2.01 10.63
CA ILE A 217 9.48 1.13 11.76
C ILE A 217 10.39 1.46 12.94
N VAL A 218 11.70 1.51 12.69
CA VAL A 218 12.71 1.83 13.71
C VAL A 218 12.47 3.22 14.26
N PHE A 219 12.21 4.20 13.40
CA PHE A 219 11.95 5.56 13.85
C PHE A 219 10.74 5.63 14.77
N VAL A 220 9.61 5.05 14.36
CA VAL A 220 8.37 5.17 15.11
C VAL A 220 8.45 4.46 16.45
N GLU A 221 9.08 3.29 16.50
CA GLU A 221 9.27 2.58 17.76
C GLU A 221 10.18 3.38 18.71
N PHE A 222 11.42 3.66 18.30
CA PHE A 222 12.38 4.30 19.21
C PHE A 222 12.02 5.73 19.61
N HIS A 223 11.29 6.46 18.77
CA HIS A 223 10.95 7.86 19.06
C HIS A 223 9.56 8.04 19.69
N TYR A 224 8.53 7.31 19.23
CA TYR A 224 7.16 7.53 19.69
C TYR A 224 6.69 6.56 20.77
N THR A 225 7.23 5.34 20.86
CA THR A 225 6.83 4.38 21.92
C THR A 225 7.74 4.43 23.15
N GLN A 226 8.94 5.02 23.02
CA GLN A 226 9.90 5.24 24.12
C GLN A 226 10.23 6.73 24.31
N PRO A 227 9.26 7.58 24.71
CA PRO A 227 9.60 8.96 25.06
C PRO A 227 10.59 8.97 26.22
N GLU A 228 11.65 9.78 26.10
CA GLU A 228 12.56 10.06 27.21
C GLU A 228 11.81 10.92 28.24
N GLY A 229 11.17 10.27 29.22
CA GLY A 229 10.47 10.91 30.33
C GLY A 229 9.00 10.52 30.46
N ASN A 230 8.31 11.15 31.42
CA ASN A 230 6.89 10.91 31.76
C ASN A 230 5.91 11.55 30.74
N GLU A 231 6.35 11.80 29.52
CA GLU A 231 5.54 12.41 28.49
C GLU A 231 4.65 11.35 27.81
N ALA A 232 3.39 11.71 27.61
CA ALA A 232 2.44 10.82 26.94
C ALA A 232 2.94 10.47 25.54
N PRO A 233 2.70 9.23 25.05
CA PRO A 233 3.12 8.81 23.71
C PRO A 233 2.62 9.80 22.67
N ILE A 234 3.56 10.45 21.98
CA ILE A 234 3.25 11.44 20.94
C ILE A 234 2.71 10.68 19.73
N THR A 235 1.53 11.04 19.24
CA THR A 235 1.02 10.47 17.99
C THR A 235 1.73 11.15 16.82
N PRO A 236 2.26 10.40 15.84
CA PRO A 236 2.95 11.00 14.71
C PRO A 236 2.01 11.98 14.00
N ALA A 237 2.43 13.26 13.95
CA ALA A 237 1.67 14.29 13.26
C ALA A 237 1.53 13.91 11.78
N ARG A 238 0.31 13.57 11.36
CA ARG A 238 0.00 13.35 9.94
C ARG A 238 0.16 14.70 9.24
N LEU A 239 1.20 14.83 8.39
CA LEU A 239 1.40 15.99 7.50
C LEU A 239 0.07 16.46 6.89
N ASP A 240 -0.17 17.78 6.83
CA ASP A 240 -1.43 18.36 6.32
C ASP A 240 -1.81 17.66 5.03
N LYS A 241 -2.89 16.88 5.11
CA LYS A 241 -3.18 15.87 4.12
C LYS A 241 -3.71 16.47 2.81
N ARG A 242 -3.96 17.78 2.74
CA ARG A 242 -4.63 18.44 1.59
C ARG A 242 -3.72 18.58 0.37
N LEU A 243 -2.59 19.26 0.52
CA LEU A 243 -1.67 19.51 -0.60
C LEU A 243 -1.16 18.20 -1.25
N PRO A 244 -0.65 17.22 -0.48
CA PRO A 244 -0.18 15.96 -1.05
C PRO A 244 -1.29 15.19 -1.76
N PHE A 245 -2.52 15.25 -1.25
CA PHE A 245 -3.67 14.63 -1.90
C PHE A 245 -3.94 15.25 -3.27
N PHE A 246 -3.94 16.58 -3.40
CA PHE A 246 -4.15 17.24 -4.69
C PHE A 246 -3.03 16.91 -5.69
N ILE A 247 -1.77 16.85 -5.23
CA ILE A 247 -0.65 16.43 -6.08
C ILE A 247 -0.88 15.01 -6.61
N LEU A 248 -1.24 14.06 -5.74
CA LEU A 248 -1.53 12.69 -6.13
C LEU A 248 -2.76 12.57 -7.04
N LEU A 249 -3.78 13.40 -6.83
CA LEU A 249 -4.98 13.44 -7.66
C LEU A 249 -4.67 13.96 -9.07
N VAL A 250 -3.91 15.05 -9.19
CA VAL A 250 -3.47 15.59 -10.48
C VAL A 250 -2.63 14.55 -11.21
N LEU A 251 -1.70 13.91 -10.50
CA LEU A 251 -0.88 12.85 -11.05
C LEU A 251 -1.72 11.66 -11.53
N PHE A 252 -2.70 11.23 -10.74
CA PHE A 252 -3.64 10.18 -11.11
C PHE A 252 -4.42 10.52 -12.39
N ILE A 253 -5.02 11.71 -12.47
CA ILE A 253 -5.76 12.17 -13.66
C ILE A 253 -4.84 12.20 -14.88
N PHE A 254 -3.64 12.78 -14.74
CA PHE A 254 -2.67 12.89 -15.83
C PHE A 254 -2.23 11.52 -16.34
N THR A 255 -1.84 10.63 -15.42
CA THR A 255 -1.39 9.27 -15.76
C THR A 255 -2.52 8.41 -16.31
N ALA A 256 -3.74 8.58 -15.83
CA ALA A 256 -4.92 7.89 -16.34
C ALA A 256 -5.21 8.26 -17.79
N TRP A 257 -5.12 9.55 -18.11
CA TRP A 257 -5.26 10.02 -19.48
C TRP A 257 -4.17 9.48 -20.42
N GLN A 258 -2.93 9.36 -19.93
CA GLN A 258 -1.81 8.85 -20.73
C GLN A 258 -1.87 7.33 -20.99
N ILE A 259 -2.56 6.55 -20.15
CA ILE A 259 -2.49 5.08 -20.20
C ILE A 259 -3.38 4.46 -21.28
N HIS A 260 -4.33 5.22 -21.84
CA HIS A 260 -5.45 4.78 -22.69
C HIS A 260 -5.53 3.27 -22.95
N GLN A 261 -6.53 2.64 -22.34
CA GLN A 261 -6.74 1.20 -22.47
C GLN A 261 -8.01 0.95 -23.30
N PRO A 262 -7.90 0.45 -24.55
CA PRO A 262 -9.06 0.05 -25.32
C PRO A 262 -9.71 -1.15 -24.63
N VAL A 263 -10.99 -1.01 -24.30
CA VAL A 263 -11.72 -2.01 -23.51
C VAL A 263 -12.49 -2.92 -24.45
N SER A 264 -12.24 -4.22 -24.36
CA SER A 264 -13.00 -5.23 -25.12
C SER A 264 -14.36 -5.51 -24.46
N LEU A 265 -15.30 -6.09 -25.21
CA LEU A 265 -16.60 -6.53 -24.66
C LEU A 265 -16.43 -7.56 -23.53
N ILE A 266 -15.44 -8.45 -23.65
CA ILE A 266 -15.09 -9.44 -22.63
C ILE A 266 -14.68 -8.75 -21.33
N GLN A 267 -13.84 -7.72 -21.43
CA GLN A 267 -13.40 -6.95 -20.26
C GLN A 267 -14.55 -6.19 -19.60
N TRP A 268 -15.50 -5.64 -20.37
CA TRP A 268 -16.73 -5.06 -19.81
C TRP A 268 -17.56 -6.09 -19.05
N PHE A 269 -17.67 -7.31 -19.57
CA PHE A 269 -18.38 -8.40 -18.91
C PHE A 269 -17.71 -8.83 -17.60
N GLU A 270 -16.37 -8.90 -17.56
CA GLU A 270 -15.62 -9.14 -16.33
C GLU A 270 -15.83 -8.04 -15.29
N VAL A 271 -15.75 -6.78 -15.71
CA VAL A 271 -16.00 -5.62 -14.84
C VAL A 271 -17.40 -5.71 -14.25
N PHE A 272 -18.41 -5.98 -15.07
CA PHE A 272 -19.79 -6.15 -14.62
C PHE A 272 -19.92 -7.29 -13.60
N LEU A 273 -19.37 -8.47 -13.91
CA LEU A 273 -19.45 -9.63 -13.03
C LEU A 273 -18.69 -9.40 -11.71
N GLY A 274 -17.51 -8.80 -11.77
CA GLY A 274 -16.70 -8.47 -10.60
C GLY A 274 -17.37 -7.43 -9.69
N LEU A 275 -18.07 -6.44 -10.26
CA LEU A 275 -18.92 -5.51 -9.51
C LEU A 275 -20.07 -6.24 -8.81
N CYS A 276 -20.76 -7.15 -9.50
CA CYS A 276 -21.83 -7.97 -8.92
C CYS A 276 -21.31 -8.85 -7.76
N ILE A 277 -20.16 -9.51 -7.94
CA ILE A 277 -19.54 -10.31 -6.87
C ILE A 277 -19.12 -9.42 -5.71
N GLY A 278 -18.49 -8.28 -5.96
CA GLY A 278 -18.09 -7.35 -4.91
C GLY A 278 -19.26 -6.84 -4.08
N LEU A 279 -20.39 -6.53 -4.73
CA LEU A 279 -21.63 -6.16 -4.06
C LEU A 279 -22.18 -7.32 -3.22
N LEU A 280 -22.21 -8.54 -3.78
CA LEU A 280 -22.66 -9.73 -3.07
C LEU A 280 -21.80 -10.04 -1.84
N VAL A 281 -20.48 -9.95 -1.96
CA VAL A 281 -19.52 -10.08 -0.85
C VAL A 281 -19.80 -9.03 0.21
N ALA A 282 -19.99 -7.77 -0.17
CA ALA A 282 -20.31 -6.69 0.76
C ALA A 282 -21.62 -6.96 1.52
N ILE A 283 -22.66 -7.43 0.83
CA ILE A 283 -23.96 -7.78 1.44
C ILE A 283 -23.81 -8.97 2.40
N ILE A 284 -23.09 -10.03 2.00
CA ILE A 284 -22.83 -11.18 2.87
C ILE A 284 -22.03 -10.74 4.09
N GLY A 285 -20.98 -9.93 3.90
CA GLY A 285 -20.16 -9.36 4.97
C GLY A 285 -20.99 -8.58 5.98
N GLN A 286 -21.93 -7.77 5.51
CA GLN A 286 -22.87 -7.05 6.36
C GLN A 286 -23.76 -8.02 7.16
N ARG A 287 -24.29 -9.07 6.53
CA ARG A 287 -25.17 -10.05 7.19
C ARG A 287 -24.47 -10.90 8.24
N ILE A 288 -23.19 -11.23 8.05
CA ILE A 288 -22.42 -12.04 9.01
C ILE A 288 -21.78 -11.19 10.13
N GLY A 289 -22.04 -9.87 10.13
CA GLY A 289 -21.56 -8.93 11.15
C GLY A 289 -20.07 -8.62 11.04
N VAL A 290 -19.53 -8.52 9.81
CA VAL A 290 -18.16 -8.01 9.62
C VAL A 290 -18.19 -6.48 9.76
N PRO A 291 -17.49 -5.89 10.76
CA PRO A 291 -17.61 -4.47 11.09
C PRO A 291 -17.39 -3.52 9.89
N ARG A 292 -16.50 -3.91 8.97
CA ARG A 292 -16.16 -3.14 7.75
C ARG A 292 -17.34 -2.92 6.81
N PHE A 293 -18.34 -3.79 6.83
CA PHE A 293 -19.46 -3.77 5.89
C PHE A 293 -20.78 -3.36 6.56
N GLU A 294 -20.82 -3.13 7.87
CA GLU A 294 -22.04 -2.80 8.62
C GLU A 294 -22.76 -1.54 8.10
N HIS A 295 -21.99 -0.56 7.62
CA HIS A 295 -22.49 0.77 7.25
C HIS A 295 -22.67 0.95 5.74
N LEU A 296 -22.57 -0.13 4.97
CA LEU A 296 -22.59 -0.07 3.52
C LEU A 296 -24.00 0.27 2.99
N SER A 297 -25.03 -0.25 3.65
CA SER A 297 -26.44 0.06 3.35
C SER A 297 -26.84 1.51 3.69
N SER A 298 -26.22 2.13 4.69
CA SER A 298 -26.54 3.49 5.14
C SER A 298 -25.70 4.57 4.46
N ASN A 299 -24.58 4.20 3.81
CA ASN A 299 -23.67 5.14 3.17
C ASN A 299 -23.38 4.76 1.71
N TRP A 300 -24.19 5.29 0.79
CA TRP A 300 -24.00 5.18 -0.67
C TRP A 300 -22.56 5.51 -1.12
N ARG A 301 -21.86 6.45 -0.46
CA ARG A 301 -20.49 6.79 -0.86
C ARG A 301 -19.50 5.67 -0.60
N SER A 302 -19.69 4.91 0.46
CA SER A 302 -18.86 3.72 0.74
C SER A 302 -19.08 2.67 -0.34
N ALA A 303 -20.32 2.43 -0.76
CA ALA A 303 -20.64 1.53 -1.87
C ALA A 303 -20.04 2.03 -3.20
N LEU A 304 -20.18 3.32 -3.51
CA LEU A 304 -19.61 3.92 -4.72
C LEU A 304 -18.07 3.85 -4.72
N LYS A 305 -17.41 4.12 -3.59
CA LYS A 305 -15.96 3.96 -3.42
C LYS A 305 -15.50 2.54 -3.76
N LEU A 306 -16.18 1.53 -3.23
CA LEU A 306 -15.89 0.12 -3.50
C LEU A 306 -16.14 -0.23 -4.98
N GLY A 307 -17.23 0.27 -5.57
CA GLY A 307 -17.54 0.09 -6.98
C GLY A 307 -16.48 0.73 -7.89
N ILE A 308 -16.07 1.97 -7.63
CA ILE A 308 -15.01 2.66 -8.40
C ILE A 308 -13.70 1.89 -8.30
N PHE A 309 -13.35 1.40 -7.10
CA PHE A 309 -12.16 0.60 -6.92
C PHE A 309 -12.21 -0.70 -7.74
N LEU A 310 -13.29 -1.47 -7.64
CA LEU A 310 -13.45 -2.73 -8.39
C LEU A 310 -13.50 -2.49 -9.90
N PHE A 311 -14.19 -1.44 -10.33
CA PHE A 311 -14.19 -1.01 -11.72
C PHE A 311 -12.76 -0.74 -12.19
N GLY A 312 -12.02 0.08 -11.45
CA GLY A 312 -10.64 0.41 -11.80
C GLY A 312 -9.69 -0.78 -11.80
N ILE A 313 -9.77 -1.66 -10.79
CA ILE A 313 -8.85 -2.81 -10.72
C ILE A 313 -9.09 -3.82 -11.83
N LEU A 314 -10.34 -4.11 -12.20
CA LEU A 314 -10.67 -5.03 -13.30
C LEU A 314 -10.38 -4.41 -14.67
N LEU A 315 -10.53 -3.09 -14.79
CA LEU A 315 -10.25 -2.35 -16.02
C LEU A 315 -8.74 -2.23 -16.28
N LEU A 316 -7.97 -1.88 -15.25
CA LEU A 316 -6.58 -1.47 -15.42
C LEU A 316 -5.58 -2.59 -15.22
N TRP A 317 -6.02 -3.76 -14.75
CA TRP A 317 -5.09 -4.86 -14.50
C TRP A 317 -4.26 -5.20 -15.73
N PRO A 318 -2.91 -5.27 -15.63
CA PRO A 318 -2.06 -5.51 -16.79
C PRO A 318 -2.16 -6.98 -17.24
N ARG A 319 -2.96 -7.23 -18.29
CA ARG A 319 -3.19 -8.59 -18.82
C ARG A 319 -2.03 -9.13 -19.66
N GLY A 320 -1.48 -8.26 -20.50
CA GLY A 320 -0.41 -8.59 -21.46
C GLY A 320 1.01 -8.48 -20.89
N SER A 321 1.18 -8.21 -19.59
CA SER A 321 2.53 -8.02 -19.05
C SER A 321 3.30 -9.33 -19.00
N GLU A 322 4.56 -9.32 -19.44
CA GLU A 322 5.52 -10.40 -19.19
C GLU A 322 6.05 -10.37 -17.75
N LEU A 323 5.18 -10.14 -16.77
CA LEU A 323 5.55 -10.33 -15.37
C LEU A 323 5.87 -11.81 -15.17
N GLY A 324 7.14 -12.09 -14.86
CA GLY A 324 7.61 -13.42 -14.54
C GLY A 324 6.87 -13.96 -13.32
N LEU A 325 6.40 -15.21 -13.40
CA LEU A 325 5.66 -15.85 -12.30
C LEU A 325 6.45 -15.84 -10.99
N LEU A 326 7.77 -16.06 -11.06
CA LEU A 326 8.65 -16.01 -9.90
C LEU A 326 8.61 -14.65 -9.20
N LEU A 327 8.71 -13.55 -9.97
CA LEU A 327 8.68 -12.19 -9.44
C LEU A 327 7.37 -11.91 -8.70
N ILE A 328 6.24 -12.33 -9.28
CA ILE A 328 4.90 -12.19 -8.69
C ILE A 328 4.84 -12.86 -7.31
N TRP A 329 5.28 -14.10 -7.21
CA TRP A 329 5.22 -14.87 -5.96
C TRP A 329 6.23 -14.38 -4.92
N VAL A 330 7.40 -13.92 -5.35
CA VAL A 330 8.39 -13.30 -4.44
C VAL A 330 7.85 -11.99 -3.89
N ALA A 331 7.28 -11.12 -4.72
CA ALA A 331 6.66 -9.87 -4.29
C ALA A 331 5.52 -10.10 -3.29
N LEU A 332 4.67 -11.10 -3.55
CA LEU A 332 3.60 -11.49 -2.63
C LEU A 332 4.16 -12.05 -1.31
N GLY A 333 5.16 -12.93 -1.38
CA GLY A 333 5.81 -13.52 -0.22
C GLY A 333 6.44 -12.45 0.68
N LEU A 334 7.14 -11.47 0.09
CA LEU A 334 7.67 -10.32 0.83
C LEU A 334 6.56 -9.44 1.41
N ALA A 335 5.46 -9.25 0.68
CA ALA A 335 4.35 -8.46 1.16
C ALA A 335 3.67 -9.06 2.41
N VAL A 336 3.75 -10.38 2.58
CA VAL A 336 3.31 -11.07 3.79
C VAL A 336 4.41 -11.07 4.86
N PHE A 337 5.65 -11.37 4.46
CA PHE A 337 6.77 -11.53 5.38
C PHE A 337 7.16 -10.23 6.09
N LEU A 338 7.20 -9.11 5.38
CA LEU A 338 7.75 -7.86 5.91
C LEU A 338 6.89 -7.25 7.04
N PRO A 339 5.54 -7.21 6.95
CA PRO A 339 4.70 -6.84 8.09
C PRO A 339 4.86 -7.76 9.30
N VAL A 340 5.03 -9.07 9.08
CA VAL A 340 5.26 -10.05 10.16
C VAL A 340 6.61 -9.81 10.82
N LEU A 341 7.67 -9.67 10.03
CA LEU A 341 9.02 -9.38 10.52
C LEU A 341 9.04 -8.06 11.30
N SER A 342 8.37 -7.03 10.78
CA SER A 342 8.20 -5.75 11.47
C SER A 342 7.57 -5.95 12.84
N ALA A 343 6.45 -6.67 12.94
CA ALA A 343 5.80 -6.94 14.21
C ALA A 343 6.65 -7.76 15.19
N ILE A 344 7.42 -8.73 14.71
CA ILE A 344 8.35 -9.51 15.54
C ILE A 344 9.48 -8.62 16.05
N LEU A 345 10.08 -7.79 15.18
CA LEU A 345 11.12 -6.83 15.57
C LEU A 345 10.59 -5.83 16.59
N LEU A 346 9.38 -5.30 16.39
CA LEU A 346 8.71 -4.42 17.34
C LEU A 346 8.49 -5.10 18.69
N ALA A 347 8.01 -6.34 18.70
CA ALA A 347 7.81 -7.10 19.94
C ALA A 347 9.14 -7.34 20.66
N ALA A 348 10.19 -7.73 19.95
CA ALA A 348 11.52 -7.97 20.52
C ALA A 348 12.16 -6.69 21.07
N LEU A 349 12.05 -5.57 20.34
CA LEU A 349 12.55 -4.27 20.80
C LEU A 349 11.82 -3.77 22.05
N ARG A 350 10.51 -4.00 22.11
CA ARG A 350 9.70 -3.67 23.28
C ARG A 350 10.13 -4.47 24.51
N ASP A 351 10.33 -5.78 24.38
CA ASP A 351 10.81 -6.64 25.48
C ASP A 351 12.21 -6.23 25.98
N LEU A 352 13.11 -5.85 25.08
CA LEU A 352 14.45 -5.35 25.47
C LEU A 352 14.36 -4.01 26.24
N SER A 353 13.38 -3.17 25.89
CA SER A 353 13.18 -1.88 26.56
C SER A 353 12.56 -2.01 27.95
N THR A 354 11.59 -2.93 28.12
CA THR A 354 10.97 -3.19 29.43
C THR A 354 11.98 -3.77 30.41
N GLN A 355 12.79 -4.75 29.98
CA GLN A 355 13.89 -5.29 30.78
C GLN A 355 14.91 -4.22 31.22
N ARG A 356 15.20 -3.23 30.36
CA ARG A 356 16.10 -2.14 30.72
C ARG A 356 15.50 -1.25 31.81
N ASN A 357 14.21 -0.94 31.73
CA ASN A 357 13.55 -0.08 32.72
C ASN A 357 13.37 -0.76 34.08
N GLU A 358 13.10 -2.06 34.13
CA GLU A 358 13.06 -2.84 35.38
C GLU A 358 14.44 -2.82 36.09
N LYS A 359 15.52 -3.00 35.33
CA LYS A 359 16.88 -3.01 35.88
C LYS A 359 17.33 -1.66 36.46
N TYR A 360 16.77 -0.55 35.99
CA TYR A 360 17.01 0.78 36.57
C TYR A 360 16.16 1.06 37.81
N MET A 361 15.07 0.33 38.03
CA MET A 361 14.22 0.46 39.22
C MET A 361 14.75 -0.37 40.41
N ASP A 362 15.50 -1.44 40.15
CA ASP A 362 16.14 -2.26 41.19
C ASP A 362 17.44 -1.65 41.76
N ASP A 363 17.99 -0.62 41.10
CA ASP A 363 19.21 0.10 41.52
C ASP A 363 18.92 1.37 42.36
N PHE A 364 17.67 1.57 42.81
CA PHE A 364 17.24 2.59 43.78
C PHE A 364 16.59 1.95 45.00
#